data_AF-A0A401RYU7-F1
#
_entry.id   AF-A0A401RYU7-F1
#
_cell.length_a   1.000
_cell.length_b   1.000
_cell.length_c   1.000
_cell.angle_alpha   90.00
_cell.angle_beta   90.00
_cell.angle_gamma   90.00
#
_symmetry.space_group_name_H-M   'P 1'
#
loop_
_entity.id
_entity.type
_entity.pdbx_description
1 polymer ?
#
loop_
_entity_poly.entity_id
_entity_poly.type
_entity_poly.pdbx_seq_one_letter_code
_entity_poly.pdbx_strand_id
1 'polypeptide(L)'
;MIRRAAGQEWERKHPVGEEGAPAEQKFLNVDPHWENNDREDRESMWDLREMVILGIKEVAPRSQNFVKAFEVREEKNETPSAFLKRLKEATRKYSGMDPDNQIAQGLLKVQSVTKSWPDIQKKLQKLDGWSERQMEELLREAQKVYVKREDEKQKQKAKMMVAAVEEITKRGRGSRDNRKGRGGHERQRSDIRERRQQAGCYHCGKVGHFKWESLELAREREAVSLMTLDED
;
A
#
# COMPACT_ATOMS: atom_id res chain seq x y z
N MET A 1 -41.77 -16.23 7.37
CA MET A 1 -41.26 -15.10 6.55
C MET A 1 -40.38 -15.59 5.40
N ILE A 2 -39.25 -16.27 5.67
CA ILE A 2 -38.32 -16.80 4.65
C ILE A 2 -39.02 -17.60 3.54
N ARG A 3 -39.81 -18.63 3.90
CA ARG A 3 -40.54 -19.49 2.95
C ARG A 3 -41.45 -18.70 2.02
N ARG A 4 -42.22 -17.75 2.57
CA ARG A 4 -43.15 -16.91 1.80
C ARG A 4 -42.38 -16.05 0.79
N ALA A 5 -41.29 -15.43 1.21
CA ALA A 5 -40.48 -14.57 0.36
C ALA A 5 -39.77 -15.38 -0.74
N ALA A 6 -39.24 -16.56 -0.41
CA ALA A 6 -38.66 -17.47 -1.39
C ALA A 6 -39.68 -17.94 -2.41
N GLY A 7 -40.90 -18.30 -1.98
CA GLY A 7 -41.97 -18.71 -2.89
C GLY A 7 -42.38 -17.61 -3.85
N GLN A 8 -42.56 -16.38 -3.36
CA GLN A 8 -42.87 -15.22 -4.20
C GLN A 8 -41.77 -14.93 -5.24
N GLU A 9 -40.50 -15.03 -4.84
CA GLU A 9 -39.37 -14.79 -5.74
C GLU A 9 -39.16 -15.92 -6.75
N TRP A 10 -39.48 -17.17 -6.39
CA TRP A 10 -39.51 -18.32 -7.29
C TRP A 10 -40.58 -18.15 -8.37
N GLU A 11 -41.81 -17.85 -7.97
CA GLU A 11 -42.92 -17.60 -8.91
C GLU A 11 -42.63 -16.42 -9.84
N ARG A 12 -41.94 -15.39 -9.36
CA ARG A 12 -41.49 -14.25 -10.18
C ARG A 12 -40.50 -14.68 -11.26
N LYS A 13 -39.66 -15.68 -10.98
CA LYS A 13 -38.63 -16.20 -11.91
C LYS A 13 -39.14 -17.32 -12.81
N HIS A 14 -40.20 -18.01 -12.39
CA HIS A 14 -40.82 -19.14 -13.08
C HIS A 14 -42.33 -18.89 -13.20
N PRO A 15 -42.77 -18.04 -14.16
CA PRO A 15 -44.18 -17.72 -14.32
C PRO A 15 -44.99 -18.95 -14.73
N VAL A 16 -46.23 -19.02 -14.22
CA VAL A 16 -47.17 -20.12 -14.47
C VAL A 16 -47.36 -20.31 -15.97
N GLY A 17 -46.85 -21.44 -16.50
CA GLY A 17 -46.86 -21.78 -17.93
C GLY A 17 -45.54 -22.36 -18.43
N GLU A 18 -44.42 -22.07 -17.77
CA GLU A 18 -43.15 -22.80 -17.92
C GLU A 18 -43.08 -23.95 -16.89
N GLU A 19 -42.41 -25.05 -17.23
CA GLU A 19 -42.34 -26.38 -16.57
C GLU A 19 -41.82 -26.42 -15.11
N GLY A 20 -42.05 -25.38 -14.30
CA GLY A 20 -41.70 -25.34 -12.88
C GLY A 20 -42.82 -25.88 -12.00
N ALA A 21 -42.47 -26.80 -11.08
CA ALA A 21 -43.37 -27.18 -9.99
C ALA A 21 -43.70 -25.94 -9.11
N PRO A 22 -44.94 -25.82 -8.59
CA PRO A 22 -45.33 -24.74 -7.68
C PRO A 22 -44.35 -24.57 -6.51
N ALA A 23 -44.16 -23.33 -6.06
CA ALA A 23 -43.28 -23.03 -4.93
C ALA A 23 -43.63 -23.84 -3.67
N GLU A 24 -44.92 -24.14 -3.47
CA GLU A 24 -45.45 -24.94 -2.37
C GLU A 24 -45.02 -26.41 -2.44
N GLN A 25 -44.82 -26.97 -3.64
CA GLN A 25 -44.30 -28.34 -3.82
C GLN A 25 -42.80 -28.41 -3.53
N LYS A 26 -42.06 -27.34 -3.81
CA LYS A 26 -40.60 -27.26 -3.54
C LYS A 26 -40.29 -26.95 -2.07
N PHE A 27 -41.13 -26.20 -1.37
CA PHE A 27 -41.03 -26.00 0.08
C PHE A 27 -41.92 -26.96 0.86
N LEU A 28 -41.39 -28.15 1.13
CA LEU A 28 -42.04 -29.13 1.97
C LEU A 28 -42.07 -28.66 3.43
N ASN A 29 -43.26 -28.78 4.04
CA ASN A 29 -43.50 -28.46 5.46
C ASN A 29 -43.33 -29.68 6.38
N VAL A 30 -43.12 -30.83 5.78
CA VAL A 30 -42.99 -32.14 6.43
C VAL A 30 -41.63 -32.71 6.05
N ASP A 31 -41.09 -33.57 6.90
CA ASP A 31 -39.87 -34.29 6.59
C ASP A 31 -40.11 -35.21 5.36
N PRO A 32 -39.43 -34.98 4.23
CA PRO A 32 -39.61 -35.80 3.04
C PRO A 32 -38.94 -37.17 3.14
N HIS A 33 -38.13 -37.42 4.18
CA HIS A 33 -37.33 -38.65 4.31
C HIS A 33 -36.36 -38.87 3.13
N TRP A 34 -35.85 -37.78 2.55
CA TRP A 34 -34.92 -37.85 1.42
C TRP A 34 -33.62 -38.58 1.77
N GLU A 35 -33.20 -39.49 0.90
CA GLU A 35 -31.98 -40.27 1.03
C GLU A 35 -30.83 -39.66 0.22
N ASN A 36 -29.66 -39.52 0.82
CA ASN A 36 -28.50 -38.96 0.12
C ASN A 36 -27.94 -39.88 -0.98
N ASN A 37 -28.27 -41.16 -0.95
CA ASN A 37 -27.84 -42.12 -1.97
C ASN A 37 -28.70 -42.07 -3.23
N ASP A 38 -29.94 -41.58 -3.12
CA ASP A 38 -30.81 -41.39 -4.26
C ASP A 38 -30.44 -40.10 -5.04
N ARG A 39 -30.67 -40.10 -6.35
CA ARG A 39 -30.31 -38.95 -7.20
C ARG A 39 -31.39 -37.87 -7.19
N GLU A 40 -32.65 -38.25 -7.23
CA GLU A 40 -33.80 -37.33 -7.31
C GLU A 40 -33.98 -36.61 -5.96
N ASP A 41 -33.74 -37.32 -4.87
CA ASP A 41 -33.70 -36.75 -3.52
C ASP A 41 -32.60 -35.71 -3.36
N ARG A 42 -31.41 -35.95 -3.93
CA ARG A 42 -30.33 -34.96 -3.91
C ARG A 42 -30.68 -33.71 -4.68
N GLU A 43 -31.28 -33.82 -5.86
CA GLU A 43 -31.76 -32.66 -6.63
C GLU A 43 -32.77 -31.85 -5.81
N SER A 44 -33.72 -32.54 -5.15
CA SER A 44 -34.71 -31.92 -4.29
C SER A 44 -34.09 -31.21 -3.07
N MET A 45 -33.04 -31.79 -2.46
CA MET A 45 -32.26 -31.12 -1.41
C MET A 45 -31.56 -29.86 -1.90
N TRP A 46 -30.99 -29.87 -3.12
CA TRP A 46 -30.35 -28.71 -3.72
C TRP A 46 -31.35 -27.59 -3.98
N ASP A 47 -32.51 -27.92 -4.54
CA ASP A 47 -33.60 -26.98 -4.78
C ASP A 47 -34.08 -26.34 -3.47
N LEU A 48 -34.31 -27.15 -2.43
CA LEU A 48 -34.71 -26.65 -1.12
C LEU A 48 -33.64 -25.71 -0.53
N ARG A 49 -32.36 -26.08 -0.64
CA ARG A 49 -31.24 -25.24 -0.18
C ARG A 49 -31.20 -23.90 -0.91
N GLU A 50 -31.30 -23.90 -2.24
CA GLU A 50 -31.29 -22.68 -3.03
C GLU A 50 -32.47 -21.77 -2.66
N MET A 51 -33.64 -22.36 -2.50
CA MET A 51 -34.86 -21.67 -2.11
C MET A 51 -34.77 -21.07 -0.70
N VAL A 52 -34.21 -21.79 0.28
CA VAL A 52 -33.96 -21.25 1.62
C VAL A 52 -32.98 -20.07 1.57
N ILE A 53 -31.89 -20.19 0.80
CA ILE A 53 -30.92 -19.09 0.63
C ILE A 53 -31.59 -17.87 -0.01
N LEU A 54 -32.43 -18.08 -1.02
CA LEU A 54 -33.17 -17.03 -1.70
C LEU A 54 -34.12 -16.30 -0.74
N GLY A 55 -34.90 -17.05 0.03
CA GLY A 55 -35.81 -16.50 1.03
C GLY A 55 -35.08 -15.70 2.11
N ILE A 56 -33.93 -16.20 2.59
CA ILE A 56 -33.11 -15.49 3.57
C ILE A 56 -32.60 -14.19 2.97
N LYS A 57 -32.10 -14.19 1.72
CA LYS A 57 -31.62 -12.96 1.06
C LYS A 57 -32.70 -11.89 0.92
N GLU A 58 -33.95 -12.31 0.78
CA GLU A 58 -35.08 -11.40 0.61
C GLU A 58 -35.59 -10.83 1.95
N VAL A 59 -35.70 -11.66 2.99
CA VAL A 59 -36.21 -11.19 4.29
C VAL A 59 -35.14 -10.65 5.23
N ALA A 60 -33.88 -11.00 5.02
CA ALA A 60 -32.79 -10.48 5.83
C ALA A 60 -32.68 -8.97 5.58
N PRO A 61 -32.80 -8.13 6.60
CA PRO A 61 -32.54 -6.70 6.45
C PRO A 61 -31.09 -6.57 5.96
N ARG A 62 -30.90 -6.06 4.74
CA ARG A 62 -29.59 -5.52 4.38
C ARG A 62 -29.38 -4.37 5.34
N SER A 63 -28.57 -4.54 6.38
CA SER A 63 -28.22 -3.43 7.27
C SER A 63 -27.51 -2.39 6.41
N GLN A 64 -28.25 -1.39 5.92
CA GLN A 64 -27.74 -0.41 4.97
C GLN A 64 -26.86 0.56 5.73
N ASN A 65 -25.55 0.32 5.71
CA ASN A 65 -24.58 1.19 6.33
C ASN A 65 -24.07 2.21 5.32
N PHE A 66 -24.90 3.24 5.07
CA PHE A 66 -24.55 4.34 4.16
C PHE A 66 -23.35 5.15 4.64
N VAL A 67 -23.16 5.26 5.96
CA VAL A 67 -21.99 5.92 6.55
C VAL A 67 -20.72 5.22 6.08
N LYS A 68 -20.66 3.89 6.22
CA LYS A 68 -19.52 3.07 5.79
C LYS A 68 -19.37 3.01 4.26
N ALA A 69 -20.47 3.05 3.52
CA ALA A 69 -20.45 3.09 2.05
C ALA A 69 -19.73 4.33 1.50
N PHE A 70 -19.89 5.49 2.16
CA PHE A 70 -19.36 6.78 1.69
C PHE A 70 -18.23 7.34 2.57
N GLU A 71 -17.67 6.52 3.45
CA GLU A 71 -16.47 6.85 4.22
C GLU A 71 -15.19 6.76 3.35
N VAL A 72 -15.26 6.03 2.24
CA VAL A 72 -14.16 5.83 1.28
C VAL A 72 -13.64 7.17 0.76
N ARG A 73 -12.33 7.41 0.92
CA ARG A 73 -11.58 8.55 0.37
C ARG A 73 -10.48 8.08 -0.56
N GLU A 74 -10.14 8.89 -1.56
CA GLU A 74 -9.05 8.63 -2.49
C GLU A 74 -7.70 8.53 -1.75
N GLU A 75 -6.95 7.45 -1.97
CA GLU A 75 -5.66 7.23 -1.32
C GLU A 75 -4.52 7.99 -2.02
N LYS A 76 -3.37 8.19 -1.35
CA LYS A 76 -2.30 9.10 -1.80
C LYS A 76 -1.72 8.83 -3.18
N ASN A 77 -1.63 7.56 -3.58
CA ASN A 77 -1.09 7.16 -4.88
C ASN A 77 -2.12 6.33 -5.67
N GLU A 78 -3.39 6.43 -5.33
CA GLU A 78 -4.46 5.73 -6.04
C GLU A 78 -4.85 6.54 -7.28
N THR A 79 -5.16 5.84 -8.37
CA THR A 79 -5.67 6.49 -9.58
C THR A 79 -7.16 6.84 -9.40
N PRO A 80 -7.66 7.91 -10.03
CA PRO A 80 -9.09 8.24 -10.00
C PRO A 80 -10.01 7.07 -10.39
N SER A 81 -9.58 6.22 -11.33
CA SER A 81 -10.31 5.02 -11.74
C SER A 81 -10.36 3.93 -10.68
N ALA A 82 -9.26 3.69 -9.97
CA ALA A 82 -9.19 2.73 -8.87
C ALA A 82 -10.05 3.19 -7.69
N PHE A 83 -10.00 4.49 -7.38
CA PHE A 83 -10.84 5.11 -6.36
C PHE A 83 -12.33 4.95 -6.67
N LEU A 84 -12.75 5.26 -7.90
CA LEU A 84 -14.15 5.10 -8.32
C LEU A 84 -14.60 3.63 -8.22
N LYS A 85 -13.74 2.69 -8.62
CA LYS A 85 -14.02 1.25 -8.50
C LYS A 85 -14.26 0.85 -7.04
N ARG A 86 -13.38 1.26 -6.14
CA ARG A 86 -13.49 0.97 -4.69
C ARG A 86 -14.73 1.61 -4.07
N LEU A 87 -15.09 2.81 -4.51
CA LEU A 87 -16.32 3.50 -4.08
C LEU A 87 -17.59 2.76 -4.56
N LYS A 88 -17.63 2.27 -5.81
CA LYS A 88 -18.72 1.42 -6.32
C LYS A 88 -18.84 0.11 -5.54
N GLU A 89 -17.72 -0.52 -5.23
CA GLU A 89 -17.67 -1.76 -4.44
C GLU A 89 -18.17 -1.53 -3.00
N ALA A 90 -17.75 -0.45 -2.34
CA ALA A 90 -18.22 -0.09 -1.01
C ALA A 90 -19.72 0.24 -1.00
N THR A 91 -20.21 0.94 -2.02
CA THR A 91 -21.64 1.22 -2.19
C THR A 91 -22.44 -0.08 -2.28
N ARG A 92 -22.04 -1.00 -3.17
CA ARG A 92 -22.68 -2.31 -3.32
C ARG A 92 -22.62 -3.12 -2.02
N LYS A 93 -21.47 -3.15 -1.36
CA LYS A 93 -21.21 -3.99 -0.17
C LYS A 93 -21.95 -3.51 1.07
N TYR A 94 -21.97 -2.19 1.32
CA TYR A 94 -22.45 -1.65 2.60
C TYR A 94 -23.84 -1.03 2.53
N SER A 95 -24.24 -0.46 1.39
CA SER A 95 -25.60 0.10 1.23
C SER A 95 -26.58 -0.90 0.60
N GLY A 96 -26.07 -1.92 -0.08
CA GLY A 96 -26.89 -2.86 -0.85
C GLY A 96 -27.54 -2.23 -2.10
N MET A 97 -27.19 -0.99 -2.46
CA MET A 97 -27.61 -0.35 -3.70
C MET A 97 -26.82 -0.90 -4.89
N ASP A 98 -27.52 -1.06 -6.00
CA ASP A 98 -26.88 -1.29 -7.29
C ASP A 98 -26.14 0.00 -7.71
N PRO A 99 -24.81 -0.02 -7.91
CA PRO A 99 -24.06 1.16 -8.35
C PRO A 99 -24.52 1.72 -9.71
N ASP A 100 -25.24 0.95 -10.52
CA ASP A 100 -25.74 1.38 -11.83
C ASP A 100 -27.17 1.94 -11.78
N ASN A 101 -27.82 1.89 -10.61
CA ASN A 101 -29.08 2.60 -10.37
C ASN A 101 -28.87 4.14 -10.41
N GLN A 102 -29.80 4.88 -11.00
CA GLN A 102 -29.78 6.35 -11.09
C GLN A 102 -29.49 7.07 -9.76
N ILE A 103 -30.10 6.62 -8.66
CA ILE A 103 -29.88 7.21 -7.33
C ILE A 103 -28.44 6.99 -6.87
N ALA A 104 -27.94 5.76 -7.03
CA ALA A 104 -26.58 5.41 -6.65
C ALA A 104 -25.57 6.15 -7.53
N GLN A 105 -25.81 6.29 -8.84
CA GLN A 105 -24.96 7.05 -9.75
C GLN A 105 -24.86 8.54 -9.36
N GLY A 106 -25.99 9.16 -9.00
CA GLY A 106 -26.00 10.54 -8.51
C GLY A 106 -25.14 10.72 -7.26
N LEU A 107 -25.26 9.79 -6.31
CA LEU A 107 -24.50 9.84 -5.06
C LEU A 107 -23.01 9.52 -5.27
N LEU A 108 -22.70 8.51 -6.08
CA LEU A 108 -21.33 8.18 -6.49
C LEU A 108 -20.64 9.36 -7.15
N LYS A 109 -21.36 10.15 -7.95
CA LYS A 109 -20.84 11.37 -8.58
C LYS A 109 -20.49 12.45 -7.56
N VAL A 110 -21.36 12.69 -6.59
CA VAL A 110 -21.08 13.67 -5.51
C VAL A 110 -19.89 13.20 -4.66
N GLN A 111 -19.85 11.91 -4.32
CA GLN A 111 -18.80 11.34 -3.47
C GLN A 111 -17.46 11.28 -4.20
N SER A 112 -17.43 10.95 -5.50
CA SER A 112 -16.19 10.94 -6.28
C SER A 112 -15.53 12.32 -6.32
N VAL A 113 -16.31 13.40 -6.39
CA VAL A 113 -15.78 14.77 -6.35
C VAL A 113 -15.35 15.17 -4.94
N THR A 114 -16.20 14.96 -3.93
CA THR A 114 -15.98 15.47 -2.57
C THR A 114 -14.96 14.66 -1.76
N LYS A 115 -14.73 13.39 -2.10
CA LYS A 115 -13.78 12.49 -1.42
C LYS A 115 -12.49 12.27 -2.19
N SER A 116 -12.35 12.93 -3.34
CA SER A 116 -11.11 12.98 -4.11
C SER A 116 -10.02 13.80 -3.41
N TRP A 117 -8.78 13.67 -3.89
CA TRP A 117 -7.68 14.50 -3.42
C TRP A 117 -7.95 16.00 -3.63
N PRO A 118 -7.45 16.90 -2.76
CA PRO A 118 -7.77 18.33 -2.83
C PRO A 118 -7.47 19.03 -4.16
N ASP A 119 -6.44 18.61 -4.88
CA ASP A 119 -6.10 19.13 -6.21
C ASP A 119 -7.12 18.73 -7.28
N ILE A 120 -7.51 17.45 -7.29
CA ILE A 120 -8.55 16.90 -8.16
C ILE A 120 -9.91 17.52 -7.81
N GLN A 121 -10.29 17.51 -6.53
CA GLN A 121 -11.53 18.10 -6.02
C GLN A 121 -11.65 19.56 -6.48
N LYS A 122 -10.61 20.38 -6.28
CA LYS A 122 -10.59 21.78 -6.72
C LYS A 122 -10.74 21.94 -8.23
N LYS A 123 -10.17 21.03 -9.03
CA LYS A 123 -10.32 21.06 -10.49
C LYS A 123 -11.75 20.72 -10.90
N LEU A 124 -12.33 19.67 -10.33
CA LEU A 124 -13.68 19.20 -10.68
C LEU A 124 -14.76 20.19 -10.26
N GLN A 125 -14.66 20.78 -9.06
CA GLN A 125 -15.62 21.79 -8.58
C GLN A 125 -15.60 23.09 -9.39
N LYS A 126 -14.52 23.38 -10.12
CA LYS A 126 -14.39 24.54 -11.01
C LYS A 126 -15.00 24.31 -12.40
N LEU A 127 -15.42 23.09 -12.72
CA LEU A 127 -16.08 22.83 -13.99
C LEU A 127 -17.52 23.35 -13.90
N ASP A 128 -17.92 24.22 -14.83
CA ASP A 128 -19.30 24.68 -14.93
C ASP A 128 -20.23 23.48 -15.13
N GLY A 129 -21.31 23.46 -14.36
CA GLY A 129 -22.31 22.40 -14.38
C GLY A 129 -21.76 21.01 -14.06
N TRP A 130 -20.71 20.88 -13.23
CA TRP A 130 -20.11 19.55 -12.96
C TRP A 130 -21.11 18.52 -12.42
N SER A 131 -22.17 18.96 -11.72
CA SER A 131 -23.26 18.11 -11.25
C SER A 131 -24.16 17.57 -12.36
N GLU A 132 -24.17 18.19 -13.54
CA GLU A 132 -24.95 17.77 -14.71
C GLU A 132 -24.13 16.91 -15.66
N ARG A 133 -22.80 16.97 -15.55
CA ARG A 133 -21.88 16.16 -16.36
C ARG A 133 -21.98 14.67 -16.06
N GLN A 134 -21.59 13.89 -17.07
CA GLN A 134 -21.45 12.43 -16.98
C GLN A 134 -20.25 12.06 -16.11
N MET A 135 -20.33 10.89 -15.47
CA MET A 135 -19.28 10.41 -14.56
C MET A 135 -17.94 10.21 -15.28
N GLU A 136 -17.98 9.79 -16.55
CA GLU A 136 -16.84 9.55 -17.41
C GLU A 136 -16.09 10.85 -17.75
N GLU A 137 -16.80 11.97 -17.88
CA GLU A 137 -16.19 13.28 -18.09
C GLU A 137 -15.41 13.73 -16.86
N LEU A 138 -16.02 13.61 -15.69
CA LEU A 138 -15.36 13.94 -14.42
C LEU A 138 -14.13 13.06 -14.19
N LEU A 139 -14.25 11.77 -14.51
CA LEU A 139 -13.13 10.84 -14.40
C LEU A 139 -11.97 11.20 -15.34
N ARG A 140 -12.27 11.62 -16.58
CA ARG A 140 -11.24 12.09 -17.52
C ARG A 140 -10.52 13.33 -17.01
N GLU A 141 -11.24 14.31 -16.47
CA GLU A 141 -10.62 15.52 -15.91
C GLU A 141 -9.79 15.22 -14.66
N ALA A 142 -10.27 14.33 -13.79
CA ALA A 142 -9.51 13.86 -12.63
C ALA A 142 -8.21 13.16 -13.05
N GLN A 143 -8.28 12.29 -14.07
CA GLN A 143 -7.12 11.56 -14.57
C GLN A 143 -6.04 12.50 -15.13
N LYS A 144 -6.42 13.58 -15.83
CA LYS A 144 -5.46 14.60 -16.32
C LYS A 144 -4.68 15.25 -15.17
N VAL A 145 -5.37 15.59 -14.08
CA VAL A 145 -4.73 16.20 -12.90
C VAL A 145 -3.78 15.20 -12.24
N TYR A 146 -4.22 13.95 -12.07
CA TYR A 146 -3.40 12.88 -11.50
C TYR A 146 -2.11 12.66 -12.30
N VAL A 147 -2.21 12.52 -13.63
CA VAL A 147 -1.03 12.31 -14.49
C VAL A 147 -0.07 13.49 -14.40
N LYS A 148 -0.57 14.72 -14.49
CA LYS A 148 0.26 15.92 -14.35
C LYS A 148 1.01 15.97 -13.01
N ARG A 149 0.36 15.55 -11.92
CA ARG A 149 0.99 15.47 -10.59
C ARG A 149 2.11 14.43 -10.55
N GLU A 150 1.87 13.24 -11.09
CA GLU A 150 2.88 12.18 -11.11
C GLU A 150 4.06 12.54 -12.02
N ASP A 151 3.82 13.19 -13.17
CA ASP A 151 4.88 13.68 -14.05
C ASP A 151 5.78 14.70 -13.35
N GLU A 152 5.22 15.68 -12.63
CA GLU A 152 6.00 16.65 -11.88
C GLU A 152 6.81 16.02 -10.74
N LYS A 153 6.23 15.02 -10.05
CA LYS A 153 6.92 14.23 -9.04
C LYS A 153 8.08 13.42 -9.64
N GLN A 154 7.91 12.86 -10.84
CA GLN A 154 8.97 12.16 -11.57
C GLN A 154 10.07 13.12 -12.04
N LYS A 155 9.71 14.27 -12.60
CA LYS A 155 10.68 15.32 -12.97
C LYS A 155 11.49 15.79 -11.76
N GLN A 156 10.85 15.97 -10.62
CA GLN A 156 11.54 16.38 -9.40
C GLN A 156 12.52 15.31 -8.90
N LYS A 157 12.13 14.02 -8.95
CA LYS A 157 13.03 12.90 -8.65
C LYS A 157 14.23 12.86 -9.60
N ALA A 158 13.99 13.04 -10.90
CA ALA A 158 15.06 13.10 -11.90
C ALA A 158 16.03 14.26 -11.65
N LYS A 159 15.52 15.46 -11.34
CA LYS A 159 16.34 16.63 -10.97
C LYS A 159 17.22 16.36 -9.74
N MET A 160 16.67 15.74 -8.70
CA MET A 160 17.45 15.36 -7.51
C MET A 160 18.53 14.32 -7.83
N MET A 161 18.23 13.34 -8.68
CA MET A 161 19.20 12.33 -9.12
C MET A 161 20.34 12.95 -9.93
N VAL A 162 20.03 13.85 -10.87
CA VAL A 162 21.02 14.60 -11.65
C VAL A 162 21.91 15.44 -10.74
N ALA A 163 21.32 16.18 -9.80
CA ALA A 163 22.09 16.98 -8.84
C ALA A 163 23.04 16.12 -7.98
N ALA A 164 22.59 14.94 -7.54
CA ALA A 164 23.43 14.01 -6.80
C ALA A 164 24.60 13.47 -7.64
N VAL A 165 24.37 13.13 -8.90
CA VAL A 165 25.42 12.68 -9.84
C VAL A 165 26.42 13.80 -10.12
N GLU A 166 25.95 15.03 -10.33
CA GLU A 166 26.82 16.20 -10.53
C GLU A 166 27.73 16.44 -9.32
N GLU A 167 27.21 16.33 -8.10
CA GLU A 167 28.00 16.47 -6.87
C GLU A 167 29.05 15.35 -6.72
N ILE A 168 28.70 14.10 -7.04
CA ILE A 168 29.68 12.99 -7.05
C ILE A 168 30.78 13.25 -8.10
N THR A 169 30.40 13.74 -9.27
CA THR A 169 31.34 14.00 -10.37
C THR A 169 32.29 15.16 -10.03
N LYS A 170 31.78 16.23 -9.41
CA LYS A 170 32.61 17.35 -8.91
C LYS A 170 33.60 16.89 -7.85
N ARG A 171 33.19 16.06 -6.90
CA ARG A 171 34.08 15.47 -5.87
C ARG A 171 35.15 14.56 -6.50
N GLY A 172 34.81 13.78 -7.52
CA GLY A 172 35.75 12.94 -8.26
C GLY A 172 36.78 13.72 -9.10
N ARG A 173 36.37 14.86 -9.69
CA ARG A 173 37.27 15.73 -10.48
C ARG A 173 38.18 16.61 -9.62
N GLY A 174 37.68 17.13 -8.49
CA GLY A 174 38.46 17.93 -7.55
C GLY A 174 39.65 17.18 -6.90
N SER A 175 39.66 15.84 -6.93
CA SER A 175 40.78 15.05 -6.42
C SER A 175 41.90 14.81 -7.44
N ARG A 176 41.70 15.09 -8.73
CA ARG A 176 42.67 14.75 -9.80
C ARG A 176 43.53 15.93 -10.26
N ASP A 177 43.09 17.17 -10.02
CA ASP A 177 43.79 18.38 -10.50
C ASP A 177 44.88 18.93 -9.56
N ASN A 178 45.01 18.42 -8.33
CA ASN A 178 46.00 18.94 -7.39
C ASN A 178 47.43 18.36 -7.58
N ARG A 179 47.77 17.85 -8.77
CA ARG A 179 49.09 17.24 -9.09
C ARG A 179 49.95 18.01 -10.09
N LYS A 180 49.58 19.23 -10.48
CA LYS A 180 50.44 20.07 -11.34
C LYS A 180 50.63 21.45 -10.72
N GLY A 181 51.73 21.61 -10.00
CA GLY A 181 52.24 22.93 -9.62
C GLY A 181 52.58 23.04 -8.14
N ARG A 182 53.74 22.51 -7.74
CA ARG A 182 54.58 23.02 -6.64
C ARG A 182 55.89 22.24 -6.62
N GLY A 183 56.83 22.66 -7.47
CA GLY A 183 58.24 22.46 -7.18
C GLY A 183 58.57 23.24 -5.91
N GLY A 184 59.14 22.57 -4.91
CA GLY A 184 59.54 23.19 -3.65
C GLY A 184 58.95 22.58 -2.38
N HIS A 185 58.97 21.25 -2.23
CA HIS A 185 58.61 20.59 -0.96
C HIS A 185 59.63 19.51 -0.52
N GLU A 186 60.85 19.56 -1.05
CA GLU A 186 61.87 18.55 -0.71
C GLU A 186 62.74 18.95 0.50
N ARG A 187 62.80 20.24 0.86
CA ARG A 187 63.64 20.72 1.98
C ARG A 187 63.00 20.61 3.37
N GLN A 188 61.70 20.32 3.48
CA GLN A 188 61.01 20.28 4.78
C GLN A 188 60.78 18.86 5.33
N ARG A 189 61.09 17.82 4.54
CA ARG A 189 60.90 16.41 4.95
C ARG A 189 62.12 15.79 5.61
N SER A 190 63.34 16.33 5.41
CA SER A 190 64.52 15.83 6.13
C SER A 190 64.51 16.27 7.60
N ASP A 191 64.19 17.53 7.88
CA ASP A 191 64.18 18.07 9.26
C ASP A 191 63.17 17.37 10.18
N ILE A 192 62.02 16.94 9.65
CA ILE A 192 61.00 16.21 10.43
C ILE A 192 61.43 14.76 10.67
N ARG A 193 62.12 14.13 9.71
CA ARG A 193 62.63 12.74 9.86
C ARG A 193 63.80 12.65 10.83
N GLU A 194 64.64 13.67 10.89
CA GLU A 194 65.78 13.71 11.81
C GLU A 194 65.32 13.98 13.25
N ARG A 195 64.32 14.87 13.44
CA ARG A 195 63.70 15.11 14.76
C ARG A 195 62.88 13.92 15.28
N ARG A 196 62.27 13.12 14.39
CA ARG A 196 61.50 11.91 14.79
C ARG A 196 62.38 10.76 15.28
N GLN A 197 63.64 10.70 14.84
CA GLN A 197 64.60 9.69 15.29
C GLN A 197 65.20 10.01 16.67
N GLN A 198 65.02 11.25 17.16
CA GLN A 198 65.44 11.69 18.51
C GLN A 198 64.29 11.66 19.53
N ALA A 199 63.04 11.41 19.13
CA ALA A 199 61.92 11.33 20.04
C ALA A 199 61.82 9.91 20.63
N GLY A 200 62.11 9.79 21.93
CA GLY A 200 61.98 8.55 22.69
C GLY A 200 60.52 8.07 22.79
N CYS A 201 60.33 6.77 22.98
CA CYS A 201 59.03 6.20 23.30
C CYS A 201 58.43 6.90 24.53
N TYR A 202 57.18 7.36 24.42
CA TYR A 202 56.49 8.09 25.52
C TYR A 202 56.24 7.24 26.78
N HIS A 203 56.56 5.95 26.78
CA HIS A 203 56.46 5.08 27.96
C HIS A 203 57.82 4.84 28.63
N CYS A 204 58.84 4.44 27.88
CA CYS A 204 60.16 4.07 28.43
C CYS A 204 61.31 4.99 28.03
N GLY A 205 61.05 6.04 27.24
CA GLY A 205 62.03 7.05 26.82
C GLY A 205 63.06 6.60 25.77
N LYS A 206 63.12 5.31 25.39
CA LYS A 206 64.09 4.81 24.42
C LYS A 206 63.68 5.15 22.98
N VAL A 207 64.62 5.63 22.17
CA VAL A 207 64.41 5.98 20.75
C VAL A 207 64.29 4.73 19.87
N GLY A 208 63.56 4.84 18.75
CA GLY A 208 63.50 3.80 17.72
C GLY A 208 62.27 2.88 17.72
N HIS A 209 61.33 3.01 18.67
CA HIS A 209 60.07 2.27 18.67
C HIS A 209 58.90 3.11 19.19
N PHE A 210 57.67 2.78 18.76
CA PHE A 210 56.46 3.44 19.28
C PHE A 210 55.93 2.74 20.54
N LYS A 211 55.09 3.42 21.32
CA LYS A 211 54.53 2.93 22.61
C LYS A 211 53.90 1.53 22.51
N TRP A 212 53.22 1.23 21.42
CA TRP A 212 52.56 -0.07 21.18
C TRP A 212 53.52 -1.20 20.81
N GLU A 213 54.77 -0.89 20.46
CA GLU A 213 55.83 -1.87 20.16
C GLU A 213 56.81 -2.03 21.34
N SER A 214 56.52 -1.42 22.50
CA SER A 214 57.39 -1.48 23.67
C SER A 214 57.27 -2.83 24.38
N LEU A 215 58.36 -3.60 24.37
CA LEU A 215 58.50 -4.88 25.08
C LEU A 215 58.26 -4.77 26.59
N GLU A 216 58.46 -3.58 27.16
CA GLU A 216 58.24 -3.29 28.59
C GLU A 216 56.74 -3.25 28.92
N LEU A 217 55.95 -2.57 28.07
CA LEU A 217 54.48 -2.56 28.15
C LEU A 217 53.86 -3.94 27.88
N ALA A 218 54.50 -4.76 27.04
CA ALA A 218 54.07 -6.12 26.79
C ALA A 218 54.24 -7.00 28.05
N ARG A 219 55.39 -6.88 28.75
CA ARG A 219 55.65 -7.60 30.00
C ARG A 219 54.76 -7.14 31.15
N GLU A 220 54.49 -5.84 31.26
CA GLU A 220 53.58 -5.30 32.28
C GLU A 220 52.14 -5.80 32.09
N ARG A 221 51.66 -5.90 30.85
CA ARG A 221 50.35 -6.49 30.56
C ARG A 221 50.29 -7.98 30.89
N GLU A 222 51.38 -8.71 30.67
CA GLU A 222 51.50 -10.14 30.99
C GLU A 222 51.52 -10.37 32.51
N ALA A 223 52.21 -9.52 33.27
CA ALA A 223 52.24 -9.56 34.73
C ALA A 223 50.89 -9.21 35.36
N VAL A 224 50.15 -8.24 34.81
CA VAL A 224 48.78 -7.91 35.25
C VAL A 224 47.81 -9.05 34.95
N SER A 225 47.99 -9.77 33.85
CA SER A 225 47.16 -10.93 33.49
C SER A 225 47.43 -12.17 34.36
N LEU A 226 48.60 -12.27 34.99
CA LEU A 226 49.00 -13.37 35.89
C LEU A 226 48.52 -13.15 37.33
N MET A 227 48.17 -11.92 37.72
CA MET A 227 47.62 -11.60 39.05
C MET A 227 46.09 -11.74 39.14
N THR A 228 45.41 -12.04 38.03
CA THR A 228 43.93 -12.16 37.96
C THR A 228 43.43 -13.62 37.89
N LEU A 229 44.30 -14.61 38.14
CA LEU A 229 43.96 -16.03 38.12
C LEU A 229 44.25 -16.69 39.48
N ASP A 230 43.68 -16.19 40.57
CA ASP A 230 43.71 -16.87 41.88
C ASP A 230 42.52 -16.50 42.79
N GLU A 231 41.33 -16.26 42.21
CA GLU A 231 40.08 -16.26 42.98
C GLU A 231 39.00 -17.07 42.24
N ASP A 232 39.07 -18.39 42.38
CA ASP A 232 37.93 -19.31 42.35
C ASP A 232 37.62 -19.78 43.78
#